data_AF-A0A1S6EMB4-F1
#
_entry.id   AF-A0A1S6EMB4-F1
#
_cell.length_a   1.000
_cell.length_b   1.000
_cell.length_c   1.000
_cell.angle_alpha   90.00
_cell.angle_beta   90.00
_cell.angle_gamma   90.00
#
_symmetry.space_group_name_H-M   'P 1'
#
loop_
_entity.id
_entity.type
_entity.pdbx_description
1 polymer ?
#
loop_
_entity_poly.entity_id
_entity_poly.type
_entity_poly.pdbx_seq_one_letter_code
_entity_poly.pdbx_strand_id
1 'polypeptide(L)'
;AITASHAALIEKYSVAVIKDKDYFKSLADFEHPDSIYWAHEDHDKPEEEVVEQIVKVAEMFGADAITTNNELFIAPMAKACERLGLRGAGVQAAENARDKNKMRDAFNKAGVKSIKNKRVTTLEDFRAALEEIGTPLILKPTYLP
;
A
#
# COMPACT_ATOMS: atom_id res chain seq x y z
N ALA A 1 -1.73 -11.28 -5.86
CA ALA A 1 -2.51 -12.03 -6.86
C ALA A 1 -2.77 -11.20 -8.11
N ILE A 2 -2.82 -11.81 -9.31
CA ILE A 2 -3.13 -11.16 -10.60
C ILE A 2 -4.13 -12.03 -11.36
N THR A 3 -5.06 -11.42 -12.10
CA THR A 3 -6.03 -12.18 -12.92
C THR A 3 -5.40 -12.61 -14.24
N ALA A 4 -6.00 -13.59 -14.93
CA ALA A 4 -5.56 -14.05 -16.25
C ALA A 4 -5.50 -12.90 -17.27
N SER A 5 -6.54 -12.05 -17.30
CA SER A 5 -6.59 -10.87 -18.16
C SER A 5 -5.52 -9.83 -17.84
N HIS A 6 -5.24 -9.60 -16.55
CA HIS A 6 -4.18 -8.70 -16.12
C HIS A 6 -2.79 -9.25 -16.50
N ALA A 7 -2.55 -10.55 -16.29
CA ALA A 7 -1.30 -11.20 -16.67
C ALA A 7 -1.03 -11.09 -18.17
N ALA A 8 -2.05 -11.28 -19.01
CA ALA A 8 -1.94 -11.11 -20.46
C ALA A 8 -1.58 -9.67 -20.87
N LEU A 9 -2.13 -8.66 -20.19
CA LEU A 9 -1.79 -7.26 -20.47
C LEU A 9 -0.36 -6.91 -19.99
N ILE A 10 0.06 -7.45 -18.85
CA ILE A 10 1.43 -7.30 -18.34
C ILE A 10 2.42 -7.87 -19.37
N GLU A 11 2.19 -9.09 -19.86
CA GLU A 11 3.04 -9.72 -20.88
C GLU A 11 3.05 -8.93 -22.19
N LYS A 12 1.88 -8.51 -22.66
CA LYS A 12 1.74 -7.82 -23.96
C LYS A 12 2.48 -6.48 -24.04
N TYR A 13 2.52 -5.71 -22.94
CA TYR A 13 2.99 -4.32 -22.97
C TYR A 13 4.28 -4.06 -22.19
N SER A 14 4.84 -5.06 -21.52
CA SER A 14 6.08 -4.90 -20.76
C SER A 14 7.27 -5.47 -21.53
N VAL A 15 8.35 -4.70 -21.65
CA VAL A 15 9.61 -5.20 -22.24
C VAL A 15 10.33 -6.20 -21.35
N ALA A 16 10.05 -6.19 -20.05
CA ALA A 16 10.54 -7.13 -19.05
C ALA A 16 9.51 -7.34 -17.95
N VAL A 17 9.44 -8.56 -17.39
CA VAL A 17 8.54 -8.93 -16.30
C VAL A 17 9.32 -9.72 -15.27
N ILE A 18 9.25 -9.30 -14.00
CA ILE A 18 9.79 -10.04 -12.86
C ILE A 18 8.65 -10.36 -11.91
N LYS A 19 8.58 -11.62 -11.48
CA LYS A 19 7.71 -12.07 -10.39
C LYS A 19 8.57 -12.49 -9.20
N ASP A 20 8.06 -12.29 -8.00
CA ASP A 20 8.70 -12.82 -6.80
C ASP A 20 8.60 -14.35 -6.80
N LYS A 21 9.76 -15.00 -6.83
CA LYS A 21 9.87 -16.45 -6.98
C LYS A 21 9.39 -17.23 -5.76
N ASP A 22 9.36 -16.61 -4.57
CA ASP A 22 9.07 -17.30 -3.32
C ASP A 22 7.61 -17.77 -3.25
N TYR A 23 6.75 -17.20 -4.11
CA TYR A 23 5.33 -17.54 -4.25
C TYR A 23 5.06 -18.64 -5.28
N PHE A 24 6.10 -19.30 -5.82
CA PHE A 24 5.95 -20.46 -6.71
C PHE A 24 6.55 -21.71 -6.06
N LYS A 25 5.69 -22.52 -5.45
CA LYS A 25 6.07 -23.77 -4.74
C LYS A 25 5.66 -25.02 -5.52
N SER A 26 4.72 -24.88 -6.45
CA SER A 26 4.15 -25.95 -7.26
C SER A 26 3.71 -25.43 -8.63
N LEU A 27 3.32 -26.35 -9.53
CA LEU A 27 2.79 -25.98 -10.85
C LEU A 27 1.48 -25.20 -10.76
N ALA A 28 0.68 -25.40 -9.71
CA ALA A 28 -0.60 -24.72 -9.53
C ALA A 28 -0.42 -23.21 -9.27
N ASP A 29 0.73 -22.77 -8.77
CA ASP A 29 0.99 -21.36 -8.48
C ASP A 29 1.15 -20.52 -9.76
N PHE A 30 1.35 -21.16 -10.92
CA PHE A 30 1.38 -20.49 -12.22
C PHE A 30 -0.02 -20.20 -12.78
N GLU A 31 -1.07 -20.78 -12.21
CA GLU A 31 -2.45 -20.53 -12.64
C GLU A 31 -2.89 -19.11 -12.26
N HIS A 32 -3.67 -18.48 -13.13
CA HIS A 32 -4.20 -17.15 -12.90
C HIS A 32 -5.73 -17.18 -12.94
N PRO A 33 -6.42 -16.79 -11.85
CA PRO A 33 -7.88 -16.81 -11.83
C PRO A 33 -8.47 -15.75 -12.77
N ASP A 34 -9.69 -15.97 -13.26
CA ASP A 34 -10.39 -15.01 -14.12
C ASP A 34 -10.78 -13.73 -13.37
N SER A 35 -11.00 -13.82 -12.06
CA SER A 35 -11.47 -12.72 -11.23
C SER A 35 -10.88 -12.77 -9.83
N ILE A 36 -10.42 -11.62 -9.34
CA ILE A 36 -9.95 -11.41 -7.98
C ILE A 36 -10.56 -10.11 -7.49
N TYR A 37 -11.31 -10.17 -6.38
CA TYR A 37 -11.80 -8.98 -5.69
C TYR A 37 -10.78 -8.47 -4.67
N TRP A 38 -10.17 -9.38 -3.91
CA TRP A 38 -9.14 -9.13 -2.92
C TRP A 38 -8.12 -10.28 -2.94
N ALA A 39 -6.84 -9.99 -2.71
CA ALA A 39 -5.83 -11.04 -2.58
C ALA A 39 -5.93 -11.66 -1.18
N HIS A 40 -6.05 -12.98 -1.10
CA HIS A 40 -6.29 -13.68 0.17
C HIS A 40 -5.05 -14.43 0.67
N GLU A 41 -4.05 -14.63 -0.19
CA GLU A 41 -2.79 -15.29 0.13
C GLU A 41 -1.85 -14.36 0.89
N ASP A 42 -1.13 -14.93 1.85
CA ASP A 42 -0.20 -14.18 2.70
C ASP A 42 0.97 -13.60 1.91
N HIS A 43 1.40 -12.41 2.33
CA HIS A 43 2.63 -11.77 1.88
C HIS A 43 3.42 -11.28 3.11
N ASP A 44 4.28 -12.16 3.63
CA ASP A 44 4.92 -11.96 4.94
C ASP A 44 6.20 -11.14 4.92
N LYS A 45 6.64 -10.64 3.75
CA LYS A 45 7.88 -9.87 3.65
C LYS A 45 7.73 -8.52 4.40
N PRO A 46 8.63 -8.19 5.32
CA PRO A 46 8.65 -6.87 5.98
C PRO A 46 8.77 -5.75 4.96
N GLU A 47 8.27 -4.55 5.29
CA GLU A 47 8.30 -3.41 4.38
C GLU A 47 9.71 -3.11 3.86
N GLU A 48 10.73 -3.21 4.71
CA GLU A 48 12.12 -2.96 4.32
C GLU A 48 12.60 -3.91 3.22
N GLU A 49 12.27 -5.20 3.32
CA GLU A 49 12.62 -6.18 2.28
C GLU A 49 11.90 -5.86 0.96
N VAL A 50 10.64 -5.43 1.03
CA VAL A 50 9.89 -4.98 -0.16
C VAL A 50 10.54 -3.75 -0.80
N VAL A 51 11.01 -2.79 0.01
CA VAL A 51 11.74 -1.62 -0.51
C VAL A 51 13.03 -2.05 -1.21
N GLU A 52 13.81 -2.93 -0.61
CA GLU A 52 15.04 -3.47 -1.22
C GLU A 52 14.76 -4.20 -2.54
N GLN A 53 13.66 -4.95 -2.63
CA GLN A 53 13.24 -5.58 -3.88
C GLN A 53 12.92 -4.56 -4.97
N ILE A 54 12.17 -3.50 -4.64
CA ILE A 54 11.83 -2.43 -5.60
C ILE A 54 13.12 -1.75 -6.09
N VAL A 55 14.02 -1.40 -5.17
CA VAL A 55 15.32 -0.79 -5.49
C VAL A 55 16.13 -1.69 -6.42
N LYS A 56 16.27 -2.97 -6.06
CA LYS A 56 17.02 -3.96 -6.83
C LYS A 56 16.48 -4.13 -8.25
N VAL A 57 15.16 -4.16 -8.43
CA VAL A 57 14.54 -4.28 -9.76
C VAL A 57 14.74 -2.99 -10.57
N ALA A 58 14.58 -1.81 -9.94
CA ALA A 58 14.81 -0.53 -10.60
C ALA A 58 16.26 -0.39 -11.09
N GLU A 59 17.24 -0.76 -10.28
CA GLU A 59 18.66 -0.76 -10.66
C GLU A 59 18.96 -1.76 -11.79
N MET A 60 18.36 -2.96 -11.73
CA MET A 60 18.56 -4.02 -12.73
C MET A 60 18.18 -3.57 -14.15
N PHE A 61 17.15 -2.72 -14.27
CA PHE A 61 16.67 -2.24 -15.56
C PHE A 61 16.98 -0.77 -15.84
N GLY A 62 17.64 -0.06 -14.93
CA GLY A 62 17.90 1.37 -15.06
C GLY A 62 16.61 2.20 -15.16
N ALA A 63 15.67 1.99 -14.24
CA ALA A 63 14.36 2.64 -14.29
C ALA A 63 14.42 4.15 -14.01
N ASP A 64 13.80 4.95 -14.88
CA ASP A 64 13.68 6.41 -14.73
C ASP A 64 12.53 6.85 -13.80
N ALA A 65 11.56 5.96 -13.57
CA ALA A 65 10.39 6.21 -12.74
C ALA A 65 9.81 4.89 -12.19
N ILE A 66 9.12 4.99 -11.06
CA ILE A 66 8.43 3.87 -10.41
C ILE A 66 7.00 4.31 -10.14
N THR A 67 6.03 3.44 -10.43
CA THR A 67 4.61 3.70 -10.21
C THR A 67 3.89 2.42 -9.77
N THR A 68 2.76 2.58 -9.10
CA THR A 68 1.87 1.48 -8.73
C THR A 68 0.42 1.95 -8.78
N ASN A 69 -0.48 1.06 -9.20
CA ASN A 69 -1.93 1.26 -9.07
C ASN A 69 -2.49 0.60 -7.80
N ASN A 70 -1.64 -0.09 -7.03
CA ASN A 70 -2.06 -0.80 -5.83
C ASN A 70 -1.77 0.02 -4.58
N GLU A 71 -2.83 0.27 -3.82
CA GLU A 71 -2.82 1.08 -2.60
C GLU A 71 -1.86 0.53 -1.52
N LEU A 72 -1.65 -0.79 -1.42
CA LEU A 72 -0.82 -1.41 -0.39
C LEU A 72 0.68 -1.13 -0.58
N PHE A 73 1.13 -0.89 -1.82
CA PHE A 73 2.54 -0.69 -2.15
C PHE A 73 2.98 0.79 -2.21
N ILE A 74 2.09 1.74 -1.88
CA ILE A 74 2.39 3.18 -1.96
C ILE A 74 3.56 3.60 -1.04
N ALA A 75 3.54 3.17 0.22
CA ALA A 75 4.57 3.52 1.19
C ALA A 75 5.96 2.94 0.82
N PRO A 76 6.11 1.63 0.52
CA PRO A 76 7.41 1.09 0.12
C PRO A 76 7.90 1.67 -1.21
N MET A 77 7.01 1.93 -2.18
CA MET A 77 7.39 2.59 -3.43
C MET A 77 7.97 4.00 -3.19
N ALA A 78 7.36 4.79 -2.31
CA ALA A 78 7.86 6.13 -2.00
C ALA A 78 9.26 6.09 -1.37
N LYS A 79 9.53 5.12 -0.49
CA LYS A 79 10.85 4.87 0.11
C LYS A 79 11.88 4.48 -0.95
N ALA A 80 11.51 3.60 -1.89
CA ALA A 80 12.40 3.21 -2.99
C ALA A 80 12.73 4.38 -3.92
N CYS A 81 11.74 5.20 -4.31
CA CYS A 81 11.97 6.39 -5.11
C CYS A 81 12.95 7.36 -4.43
N GLU A 82 12.78 7.62 -3.14
CA GLU A 82 13.68 8.50 -2.39
C GLU A 82 15.12 7.97 -2.36
N ARG A 83 15.32 6.67 -2.10
CA ARG A 83 16.64 6.02 -2.11
C ARG A 83 17.34 6.13 -3.47
N LEU A 84 16.58 6.04 -4.55
CA LEU A 84 17.10 6.09 -5.91
C LEU A 84 17.21 7.52 -6.49
N GLY A 85 16.79 8.55 -5.75
CA GLY A 85 16.73 9.92 -6.26
C GLY A 85 15.70 10.13 -7.38
N LEU A 86 14.70 9.25 -7.47
CA LEU A 86 13.61 9.33 -8.44
C LEU A 86 12.45 10.18 -7.90
N ARG A 87 11.63 10.70 -8.81
CA ARG A 87 10.38 11.36 -8.41
C ARG A 87 9.44 10.35 -7.77
N GLY A 88 8.82 10.75 -6.67
CA GLY A 88 7.83 9.97 -5.95
C GLY A 88 6.97 10.86 -5.05
N ALA A 89 6.07 10.25 -4.29
CA ALA A 89 5.20 10.98 -3.38
C ALA A 89 5.94 11.70 -2.23
N GLY A 90 7.15 11.23 -1.88
CA GLY A 90 7.88 11.57 -0.67
C GLY A 90 7.45 10.68 0.51
N VAL A 91 8.40 10.20 1.31
CA VAL A 91 8.15 9.14 2.31
C VAL A 91 7.07 9.54 3.32
N GLN A 92 7.22 10.70 3.97
CA GLN A 92 6.24 11.16 4.96
C GLN A 92 4.86 11.43 4.34
N ALA A 93 4.82 11.94 3.11
CA ALA A 93 3.57 12.22 2.42
C ALA A 93 2.83 10.93 2.05
N ALA A 94 3.55 9.90 1.60
CA ALA A 94 2.99 8.57 1.34
C ALA A 94 2.45 7.94 2.63
N GLU A 95 3.17 8.03 3.75
CA GLU A 95 2.66 7.56 5.05
C GLU A 95 1.40 8.31 5.51
N ASN A 96 1.39 9.64 5.33
CA ASN A 96 0.23 10.46 5.65
C ASN A 96 -0.98 10.07 4.78
N ALA A 97 -0.75 9.66 3.53
CA ALA A 97 -1.81 9.20 2.63
C ALA A 97 -2.32 7.78 2.95
N ARG A 98 -1.53 6.95 3.66
CA ARG A 98 -1.85 5.54 3.90
C ARG A 98 -2.36 5.22 5.31
N ASP A 99 -2.02 6.03 6.31
CA ASP A 99 -2.60 5.95 7.66
C ASP A 99 -3.68 7.01 7.84
N LYS A 100 -4.95 6.59 7.97
CA LYS A 100 -6.08 7.53 8.10
C LYS A 100 -6.03 8.42 9.34
N ASN A 101 -5.33 8.03 10.41
CA ASN A 101 -5.10 8.93 11.54
C ASN A 101 -4.10 10.03 11.14
N LYS A 102 -2.95 9.66 10.55
CA LYS A 102 -1.98 10.65 10.03
C LYS A 102 -2.61 11.56 8.99
N MET A 103 -3.42 11.00 8.09
CA MET A 103 -4.17 11.74 7.07
C MET A 103 -5.11 12.77 7.70
N ARG A 104 -5.89 12.35 8.70
CA ARG A 104 -6.83 13.24 9.39
C ARG A 104 -6.10 14.34 10.16
N ASP A 105 -4.99 14.00 10.82
CA ASP A 105 -4.14 14.97 11.53
C ASP A 105 -3.56 16.01 10.55
N ALA A 106 -3.12 15.58 9.36
CA ALA A 106 -2.64 16.47 8.31
C ALA A 106 -3.75 17.41 7.79
N PHE A 107 -4.95 16.88 7.53
CA PHE A 107 -6.09 17.72 7.11
C PHE A 107 -6.50 18.75 8.16
N ASN A 108 -6.52 18.35 9.44
CA ASN A 108 -6.86 19.28 10.52
C ASN A 108 -5.83 20.43 10.63
N LYS A 109 -4.56 20.19 10.27
CA LYS A 109 -3.50 21.22 10.23
C LYS A 109 -3.53 22.07 8.95
N ALA A 110 -4.06 21.55 7.85
CA ALA A 110 -4.00 22.19 6.52
C ALA A 110 -5.02 23.33 6.32
N GLY A 111 -5.87 23.65 7.30
CA GLY A 111 -6.83 24.74 7.22
C GLY A 111 -8.13 24.40 6.47
N VAL A 112 -8.33 23.13 6.10
CA VAL A 112 -9.66 22.63 5.66
C VAL A 112 -10.55 22.38 6.87
N LYS A 113 -11.85 22.10 6.65
CA LYS A 113 -12.80 21.81 7.74
C LYS A 113 -12.28 20.67 8.63
N SER A 114 -12.00 20.99 9.88
CA SER A 114 -11.50 20.05 10.88
C SER A 114 -12.63 19.27 11.54
N ILE A 115 -12.31 18.06 12.00
CA ILE A 115 -13.21 17.22 12.81
C ILE A 115 -12.44 16.58 13.97
N LYS A 116 -13.14 16.32 15.08
CA LYS A 116 -12.63 15.48 16.17
C LYS A 116 -12.34 14.07 15.64
N ASN A 117 -11.24 13.48 16.07
CA ASN A 117 -10.86 12.10 15.73
C ASN A 117 -9.98 11.54 16.85
N LYS A 118 -9.97 10.21 17.02
CA LYS A 118 -9.20 9.53 18.06
C LYS A 118 -8.68 8.19 17.54
N ARG A 119 -7.45 7.85 17.94
CA ARG A 119 -6.86 6.53 17.69
C ARG A 119 -7.54 5.51 18.60
N VAL A 120 -7.89 4.35 18.05
CA VAL A 120 -8.61 3.29 18.76
C VAL A 120 -7.94 1.96 18.46
N THR A 121 -7.44 1.30 19.50
CA THR A 121 -6.87 -0.06 19.42
C THR A 121 -7.61 -1.03 20.34
N THR A 122 -8.14 -0.52 21.45
CA THR A 122 -8.85 -1.30 22.47
C THR A 122 -10.31 -0.88 22.61
N LEU A 123 -11.10 -1.68 23.33
CA LEU A 123 -12.49 -1.34 23.64
C LEU A 123 -12.58 -0.10 24.54
N GLU A 124 -11.59 0.10 25.40
CA GLU A 124 -11.46 1.26 26.28
C GLU A 124 -11.22 2.53 25.46
N ASP A 125 -10.34 2.48 24.46
CA ASP A 125 -10.12 3.60 23.54
C ASP A 125 -11.40 3.97 22.80
N PHE A 126 -12.17 2.96 22.36
CA PHE A 126 -13.44 3.18 21.67
C PHE A 126 -14.46 3.86 22.58
N ARG A 127 -14.59 3.41 23.84
CA ARG A 127 -15.47 4.05 24.82
C ARG A 127 -15.09 5.52 25.04
N ALA A 128 -13.80 5.81 25.20
CA ALA A 128 -13.30 7.17 25.34
C ALA A 128 -13.47 8.02 24.06
N ALA A 129 -13.42 7.42 22.87
CA ALA A 129 -13.67 8.11 21.60
C ALA A 129 -15.15 8.45 21.44
N LEU A 130 -16.05 7.52 21.81
CA LEU A 130 -17.50 7.71 21.73
C LEU A 130 -17.98 8.85 22.64
N GLU A 131 -17.45 8.93 23.86
CA GLU A 131 -17.78 10.00 24.81
C GLU A 131 -17.29 11.38 24.32
N GLU A 132 -16.09 11.46 23.76
CA GLU A 132 -15.50 12.73 23.32
C GLU A 132 -16.10 13.27 22.00
N ILE A 133 -16.40 12.36 21.07
CA ILE A 133 -16.89 12.70 19.71
C ILE A 133 -18.42 12.84 19.68
N GLY A 134 -19.15 11.98 20.40
CA GLY A 134 -20.62 11.91 20.36
C GLY A 134 -21.17 11.21 19.10
N THR A 135 -22.50 11.06 19.02
CA THR A 135 -23.19 10.46 17.87
C THR A 135 -23.77 11.52 16.92
N PRO A 136 -23.84 11.24 15.60
CA PRO A 136 -23.30 10.05 14.91
C PRO A 136 -21.76 10.07 14.81
N LEU A 137 -21.11 8.89 14.87
CA LEU A 137 -19.67 8.73 14.66
C LEU A 137 -19.34 7.72 13.55
N ILE A 138 -18.13 7.83 12.99
CA ILE A 138 -17.57 6.87 12.03
C ILE A 138 -16.39 6.14 12.68
N LEU A 139 -16.52 4.83 12.85
CA LEU A 139 -15.42 3.91 13.16
C LEU A 139 -14.99 3.20 11.88
N LYS A 140 -13.68 3.18 11.58
CA LYS A 140 -13.15 2.55 10.36
C LYS A 140 -11.68 2.12 10.51
N PRO A 141 -11.23 1.07 9.81
CA PRO A 141 -9.81 0.68 9.77
C PRO A 141 -8.91 1.81 9.24
N THR A 142 -7.74 1.97 9.85
CA THR A 142 -6.80 3.06 9.51
C THR A 142 -5.96 2.72 8.29
N TYR A 143 -5.58 1.46 8.12
CA TYR A 143 -4.95 0.89 6.93
C TYR A 143 -5.80 -0.26 6.38
N LEU A 144 -5.38 -0.81 5.24
CA LEU A 144 -5.91 -2.05 4.69
C LEU A 144 -4.94 -3.16 5.11
N PRO A 145 -5.43 -4.28 5.70
CA PRO A 145 -4.58 -5.41 6.07
C PRO A 145 -3.99 -6.09 4.83
#